data_AF-A0A958IGM2-F1
#
_entry.id   AF-A0A958IGM2-F1
#
_cell.length_a   1.000
_cell.length_b   1.000
_cell.length_c   1.000
_cell.angle_alpha   90.00
_cell.angle_beta   90.00
_cell.angle_gamma   90.00
#
_symmetry.space_group_name_H-M   'P 1'
#
loop_
_entity.id
_entity.type
_entity.pdbx_description
1 polymer ?
#
loop_
_entity_poly.entity_id
_entity_poly.type
_entity_poly.pdbx_seq_one_letter_code
_entity_poly.pdbx_strand_id
1 'polypeptide(L)'
;MIKNLSHVLLICLFLLASCGKTTENEELVTDASFLLLNSSDPSGLPSDPAFLIDDRGPILFDVLDLSDNQKNAIKLLTDSIKMEYGDLCRHWRDSDLTWEEIEAQRDAIRTEIDAAIESLLSDEQKAILSSIETQFANGEYPDELIEKRLEILSVELGLDSDQETAIYTILDSYGSQLLELRDNSNATEFREASHTLFTELATAISSELSAEQATIFDTLLNSHKTRRPPPPHHR
;
A
#
# COMPACT_ATOMS: atom_id res chain seq x y z
N MET A 1 3.26 -1.32 28.14
CA MET A 1 4.50 -1.85 27.54
C MET A 1 4.20 -2.09 26.07
N ILE A 2 4.93 -1.37 25.22
CA ILE A 2 4.58 -1.03 23.86
C ILE A 2 4.80 -2.26 22.96
N LYS A 3 3.71 -2.91 22.53
CA LYS A 3 3.75 -4.08 21.62
C LYS A 3 3.36 -3.75 20.17
N ASN A 4 3.20 -2.47 19.83
CA ASN A 4 2.53 -2.08 18.58
C ASN A 4 3.42 -1.30 17.58
N LEU A 5 4.72 -1.09 17.81
CA LEU A 5 5.57 -0.37 16.84
C LEU A 5 5.87 -1.19 15.58
N SER A 6 6.12 -2.50 15.73
CA SER A 6 6.37 -3.46 14.63
C SER A 6 5.25 -3.49 13.57
N HIS A 7 4.03 -3.12 13.96
CA HIS A 7 2.89 -3.13 13.04
C HIS A 7 2.95 -2.02 11.99
N VAL A 8 3.74 -0.97 12.18
CA VAL A 8 3.76 0.17 11.24
C VAL A 8 4.58 -0.16 9.98
N LEU A 9 5.76 -0.77 10.16
CA LEU A 9 6.55 -1.35 9.08
C LEU A 9 5.72 -2.34 8.27
N LEU A 10 5.02 -3.18 9.02
CA LEU A 10 4.21 -4.23 8.51
C LEU A 10 2.86 -3.74 8.00
N ILE A 11 2.37 -2.54 8.30
CA ILE A 11 1.21 -1.90 7.64
C ILE A 11 1.65 -1.28 6.32
N CYS A 12 2.85 -0.68 6.27
CA CYS A 12 3.49 -0.27 5.02
C CYS A 12 3.77 -1.49 4.11
N LEU A 13 4.03 -2.67 4.69
CA LEU A 13 4.22 -3.95 3.99
C LEU A 13 2.98 -4.88 3.95
N PHE A 14 1.90 -4.64 4.71
CA PHE A 14 0.63 -5.42 4.66
C PHE A 14 -0.29 -4.87 3.60
N LEU A 15 -0.12 -3.58 3.28
CA LEU A 15 -0.31 -3.12 1.93
C LEU A 15 0.70 -3.79 0.98
N LEU A 16 1.30 -4.96 1.21
CA LEU A 16 2.02 -5.75 0.19
C LEU A 16 1.66 -7.24 0.15
N ALA A 17 0.71 -7.73 0.95
CA ALA A 17 0.31 -9.13 0.93
C ALA A 17 -1.17 -9.28 0.66
N SER A 18 -1.55 -9.54 -0.60
CA SER A 18 -2.82 -10.21 -0.97
C SER A 18 -2.85 -10.60 -2.44
N CYS A 19 -2.98 -11.89 -2.69
CA CYS A 19 -3.40 -12.43 -3.97
C CYS A 19 -4.31 -13.63 -3.72
N GLY A 20 -5.46 -13.65 -4.42
CA GLY A 20 -6.10 -14.90 -4.84
C GLY A 20 -7.61 -14.98 -4.59
N LYS A 21 -8.43 -14.40 -5.48
CA LYS A 21 -9.72 -15.02 -5.84
C LYS A 21 -9.62 -15.70 -7.20
N THR A 22 -9.59 -17.04 -7.17
CA THR A 22 -10.13 -17.89 -8.24
C THR A 22 -11.62 -18.09 -7.96
N THR A 23 -12.47 -17.85 -8.95
CA THR A 23 -13.85 -18.33 -8.95
C THR A 23 -14.21 -18.96 -10.29
N GLU A 24 -14.80 -20.14 -10.19
CA GLU A 24 -15.36 -20.95 -11.26
C GLU A 24 -16.60 -20.31 -11.92
N ASN A 25 -16.90 -20.81 -13.12
CA ASN A 25 -17.96 -20.42 -14.06
C ASN A 25 -19.38 -20.35 -13.46
N GLU A 26 -20.23 -19.41 -13.94
CA GLU A 26 -21.31 -19.74 -14.90
C GLU A 26 -22.02 -18.49 -15.49
N GLU A 27 -22.29 -18.62 -16.79
CA GLU A 27 -23.26 -17.95 -17.67
C GLU A 27 -23.16 -16.49 -18.17
N LEU A 28 -23.51 -16.41 -19.46
CA LEU A 28 -23.17 -15.40 -20.45
C LEU A 28 -24.40 -14.52 -20.70
N VAL A 29 -24.36 -13.24 -20.34
CA VAL A 29 -25.21 -12.20 -20.97
C VAL A 29 -24.40 -10.94 -21.19
N THR A 30 -24.26 -10.58 -22.46
CA THR A 30 -23.63 -9.38 -22.98
C THR A 30 -24.43 -8.13 -22.63
N ASP A 31 -23.93 -7.30 -21.72
CA ASP A 31 -24.10 -5.84 -21.83
C ASP A 31 -23.01 -5.09 -21.05
N ALA A 32 -22.07 -4.53 -21.80
CA ALA A 32 -20.85 -3.92 -21.30
C ALA A 32 -21.10 -2.46 -20.92
N SER A 33 -21.64 -2.21 -19.72
CA SER A 33 -21.55 -0.92 -19.00
C SER A 33 -21.98 -0.97 -17.52
N PHE A 34 -22.24 -2.15 -16.94
CA PHE A 34 -22.89 -2.26 -15.61
C PHE A 34 -22.14 -3.15 -14.58
N LEU A 35 -20.90 -3.55 -14.85
CA LEU A 35 -20.16 -4.55 -14.03
C LEU A 35 -19.00 -3.98 -13.19
N LEU A 36 -19.21 -2.86 -12.49
CA LEU A 36 -18.29 -2.42 -11.42
C LEU A 36 -18.95 -2.23 -10.06
N LEU A 37 -20.23 -2.62 -9.90
CA LEU A 37 -21.02 -2.28 -8.71
C LEU A 37 -21.75 -3.44 -8.01
N ASN A 38 -21.47 -4.71 -8.32
CA ASN A 38 -22.12 -5.82 -7.61
C ASN A 38 -21.24 -7.07 -7.49
N SER A 39 -20.17 -6.98 -6.69
CA SER A 39 -19.62 -8.17 -6.02
C SER A 39 -19.77 -8.01 -4.51
N SER A 40 -21.03 -7.87 -4.07
CA SER A 40 -21.42 -8.16 -2.69
C SER A 40 -21.29 -9.67 -2.49
N ASP A 41 -20.06 -10.13 -2.27
CA ASP A 41 -19.79 -11.47 -1.78
C ASP A 41 -20.19 -11.49 -0.29
N PRO A 42 -21.27 -12.19 0.09
CA PRO A 42 -21.77 -12.20 1.47
C PRO A 42 -20.89 -13.05 2.41
N SER A 43 -19.76 -13.59 1.93
CA SER A 43 -18.89 -14.47 2.72
C SER A 43 -18.14 -13.77 3.86
N GLY A 44 -18.23 -12.44 4.00
CA GLY A 44 -17.50 -11.70 5.05
C GLY A 44 -15.97 -11.85 4.94
N LEU A 45 -15.49 -12.42 3.83
CA LEU A 45 -14.07 -12.56 3.56
C LEU A 45 -13.53 -11.19 3.17
N PRO A 46 -12.43 -10.73 3.79
CA PRO A 46 -11.82 -9.45 3.45
C PRO A 46 -11.51 -9.42 1.94
N SER A 47 -12.16 -8.50 1.25
CA SER A 47 -12.06 -8.27 -0.19
C SER A 47 -10.61 -8.06 -0.60
N ASP A 48 -10.15 -8.85 -1.58
CA ASP A 48 -8.80 -8.90 -2.15
C ASP A 48 -8.01 -7.57 -2.02
N PRO A 49 -7.08 -7.48 -1.03
CA PRO A 49 -6.25 -6.30 -0.79
C PRO A 49 -5.18 -6.02 -1.85
N ALA A 50 -5.11 -6.80 -2.94
CA ALA A 50 -4.21 -6.60 -4.08
C ALA A 50 -4.19 -5.17 -4.66
N PHE A 51 -5.21 -4.36 -4.36
CA PHE A 51 -5.37 -3.00 -4.87
C PHE A 51 -4.49 -1.95 -4.16
N LEU A 52 -3.92 -2.25 -3.00
CA LEU A 52 -3.18 -1.26 -2.20
C LEU A 52 -1.66 -1.44 -2.26
N ILE A 53 -1.20 -2.37 -3.12
CA ILE A 53 0.12 -3.00 -2.99
C ILE A 53 1.25 -2.41 -3.81
N ASP A 54 1.01 -1.66 -4.88
CA ASP A 54 2.12 -1.44 -5.81
C ASP A 54 2.99 -0.18 -5.54
N ASP A 55 2.50 0.82 -4.79
CA ASP A 55 3.10 2.18 -4.89
C ASP A 55 3.58 2.82 -3.58
N ARG A 56 3.42 2.19 -2.41
CA ARG A 56 3.98 2.73 -1.14
C ARG A 56 5.36 2.18 -0.77
N GLY A 57 5.69 0.97 -1.23
CA GLY A 57 7.00 0.35 -1.04
C GLY A 57 8.21 1.14 -1.60
N PRO A 58 8.11 1.80 -2.79
CA PRO A 58 9.24 2.52 -3.37
C PRO A 58 9.74 3.67 -2.50
N ILE A 59 8.82 4.49 -1.95
CA ILE A 59 9.19 5.70 -1.21
C ILE A 59 9.90 5.37 0.10
N LEU A 60 9.40 4.39 0.87
CA LEU A 60 10.08 3.99 2.11
C LEU A 60 11.48 3.43 1.83
N PHE A 61 11.66 2.68 0.73
CA PHE A 61 12.98 2.17 0.37
C PHE A 61 13.97 3.29 0.01
N ASP A 62 13.47 4.36 -0.61
CA ASP A 62 14.32 5.50 -0.96
C ASP A 62 14.59 6.40 0.26
N VAL A 63 13.65 6.53 1.20
CA VAL A 63 13.89 7.21 2.50
C VAL A 63 14.94 6.47 3.33
N LEU A 64 14.92 5.15 3.31
CA LEU A 64 15.92 4.32 4.00
C LEU A 64 17.22 4.16 3.20
N ASP A 65 17.31 4.75 2.00
CA ASP A 65 18.44 4.58 1.07
C ASP A 65 18.86 3.11 0.93
N LEU A 66 17.88 2.23 0.69
CA LEU A 66 18.15 0.80 0.57
C LEU A 66 18.97 0.52 -0.69
N SER A 67 20.06 -0.23 -0.53
CA SER A 67 20.84 -0.75 -1.65
C SER A 67 20.01 -1.70 -2.53
N ASP A 68 20.37 -1.85 -3.80
CA ASP A 68 19.71 -2.80 -4.71
C ASP A 68 19.68 -4.23 -4.16
N ASN A 69 20.74 -4.64 -3.44
CA ASN A 69 20.80 -5.94 -2.80
C ASN A 69 19.76 -6.07 -1.67
N GLN A 70 19.61 -5.04 -0.84
CA GLN A 70 18.58 -5.00 0.22
C GLN A 70 17.17 -4.98 -0.40
N LYS A 71 16.93 -4.12 -1.40
CA LYS A 71 15.65 -4.03 -2.14
C LYS A 71 15.26 -5.40 -2.73
N ASN A 72 16.21 -6.10 -3.36
CA ASN A 72 15.99 -7.44 -3.90
C ASN A 72 15.74 -8.49 -2.82
N ALA A 73 16.49 -8.44 -1.71
CA ALA A 73 16.30 -9.38 -0.60
C ALA A 73 14.91 -9.21 0.05
N ILE A 74 14.49 -7.97 0.32
CA ILE A 74 13.15 -7.67 0.84
C ILE A 74 12.07 -8.11 -0.13
N LYS A 75 12.27 -7.91 -1.44
CA LYS A 75 11.33 -8.39 -2.47
C LYS A 75 11.18 -9.92 -2.45
N LEU A 76 12.28 -10.66 -2.44
CA LEU A 76 12.25 -12.13 -2.38
C LEU A 76 11.58 -12.63 -1.11
N LEU A 77 11.87 -11.99 0.03
CA LEU A 77 11.22 -12.27 1.30
C LEU A 77 9.69 -12.05 1.18
N THR A 78 9.29 -10.88 0.69
CA THR A 78 7.87 -10.50 0.47
C THR A 78 7.14 -11.50 -0.44
N ASP A 79 7.78 -11.95 -1.52
CA ASP A 79 7.19 -12.93 -2.43
C ASP A 79 7.06 -14.32 -1.80
N SER A 80 8.01 -14.75 -0.96
CA SER A 80 7.90 -15.99 -0.17
C SER A 80 6.71 -15.94 0.77
N ILE A 81 6.57 -14.85 1.51
CA ILE A 81 5.48 -14.62 2.46
C ILE A 81 4.12 -14.62 1.76
N LYS A 82 4.01 -13.99 0.59
CA LYS A 82 2.77 -14.00 -0.19
C LYS A 82 2.33 -15.43 -0.51
N MET A 83 3.27 -16.32 -0.80
CA MET A 83 2.97 -17.73 -1.05
C MET A 83 2.49 -18.41 0.23
N GLU A 84 3.22 -18.28 1.34
CA GLU A 84 2.87 -18.87 2.64
C GLU A 84 1.51 -18.39 3.15
N TYR A 85 1.25 -17.09 3.05
CA TYR A 85 -0.03 -16.50 3.42
C TYR A 85 -1.17 -16.97 2.50
N GLY A 86 -0.89 -17.12 1.20
CA GLY A 86 -1.83 -17.70 0.26
C GLY A 86 -2.17 -19.16 0.57
N ASP A 87 -1.18 -19.95 0.97
CA ASP A 87 -1.36 -21.32 1.45
C ASP A 87 -2.16 -21.36 2.75
N LEU A 88 -1.87 -20.48 3.71
CA LEU A 88 -2.63 -20.35 4.96
C LEU A 88 -4.12 -20.05 4.68
N CYS A 89 -4.41 -19.12 3.77
CA CYS A 89 -5.78 -18.80 3.36
C CYS A 89 -6.48 -19.98 2.66
N ARG A 90 -5.76 -20.73 1.82
CA ARG A 90 -6.30 -21.96 1.19
C ARG A 90 -6.60 -23.02 2.23
N HIS A 91 -5.66 -23.27 3.14
CA HIS A 91 -5.83 -24.22 4.23
C HIS A 91 -7.00 -23.84 5.13
N TRP A 92 -7.18 -22.57 5.48
CA TRP A 92 -8.35 -22.17 6.24
C TRP A 92 -9.67 -22.51 5.54
N ARG A 93 -9.76 -22.29 4.23
CA ARG A 93 -10.96 -22.63 3.46
C ARG A 93 -11.25 -24.14 3.47
N ASP A 94 -10.19 -24.96 3.47
CA ASP A 94 -10.26 -26.41 3.28
C ASP A 94 -10.10 -27.21 4.59
N SER A 95 -9.90 -26.57 5.74
CA SER A 95 -9.58 -27.22 7.04
C SER A 95 -10.46 -26.75 8.19
N ASP A 96 -10.40 -27.50 9.30
CA ASP A 96 -11.06 -27.18 10.58
C ASP A 96 -10.29 -26.15 11.43
N LEU A 97 -9.36 -25.39 10.85
CA LEU A 97 -8.63 -24.36 11.60
C LEU A 97 -9.59 -23.31 12.13
N THR A 98 -9.51 -23.05 13.43
CA THR A 98 -10.25 -21.98 14.08
C THR A 98 -9.69 -20.61 13.66
N TRP A 99 -10.52 -19.58 13.73
CA TRP A 99 -10.08 -18.21 13.48
C TRP A 99 -8.91 -17.79 14.38
N GLU A 100 -8.89 -18.24 15.64
CA GLU A 100 -7.82 -17.96 16.60
C GLU A 100 -6.48 -18.58 16.18
N GLU A 101 -6.48 -19.80 15.66
CA GLU A 101 -5.27 -20.45 15.14
C GLU A 101 -4.73 -19.75 13.89
N ILE A 102 -5.61 -19.23 13.05
CA ILE A 102 -5.21 -18.48 11.85
C ILE A 102 -4.61 -17.13 12.23
N GLU A 103 -5.25 -16.41 13.15
CA GLU A 103 -4.70 -15.13 13.61
C GLU A 103 -3.34 -15.33 14.29
N ALA A 104 -3.18 -16.40 15.09
CA ALA A 104 -1.89 -16.75 15.67
C ALA A 104 -0.82 -17.08 14.62
N GLN A 105 -1.18 -17.78 13.54
CA GLN A 105 -0.25 -18.05 12.42
C GLN A 105 0.09 -16.78 11.64
N ARG A 106 -0.89 -15.89 11.43
CA ARG A 106 -0.65 -14.59 10.81
C ARG A 106 0.32 -13.76 11.65
N ASP A 107 0.12 -13.69 12.96
CA ASP A 107 1.02 -12.96 13.87
C ASP A 107 2.42 -13.55 13.93
N ALA A 108 2.54 -14.88 13.87
CA ALA A 108 3.83 -15.56 13.78
C ALA A 108 4.56 -15.19 12.48
N ILE A 109 3.88 -15.28 11.34
CA ILE A 109 4.41 -14.85 10.04
C ILE A 109 4.83 -13.39 10.13
N ARG A 110 3.97 -12.49 10.62
CA ARG A 110 4.29 -11.05 10.79
C ARG A 110 5.59 -10.82 11.57
N THR A 111 5.72 -11.48 12.72
CA THR A 111 6.90 -11.36 13.59
C THR A 111 8.17 -11.84 12.89
N GLU A 112 8.09 -12.92 12.11
CA GLU A 112 9.22 -13.44 11.35
C GLU A 112 9.66 -12.48 10.25
N ILE A 113 8.71 -11.84 9.58
CA ILE A 113 8.98 -10.84 8.52
C ILE A 113 9.71 -9.64 9.09
N ASP A 114 9.19 -9.09 10.19
CA ASP A 114 9.76 -7.91 10.81
C ASP A 114 11.21 -8.19 11.23
N ALA A 115 11.46 -9.33 11.89
CA ALA A 115 12.80 -9.75 12.26
C ALA A 115 13.72 -9.95 11.05
N ALA A 116 13.22 -10.53 9.96
CA ALA A 116 13.99 -10.74 8.74
C ALA A 116 14.35 -9.40 8.06
N ILE A 117 13.41 -8.46 7.97
CA ILE A 117 13.67 -7.14 7.40
C ILE A 117 14.64 -6.36 8.28
N GLU A 118 14.44 -6.32 9.60
CA GLU A 118 15.38 -5.67 10.52
C GLU A 118 16.80 -6.22 10.37
N SER A 119 16.95 -7.53 10.13
CA SER A 119 18.27 -8.14 9.91
C SER A 119 18.99 -7.66 8.64
N LEU A 120 18.25 -7.15 7.65
CA LEU A 120 18.78 -6.63 6.38
C LEU A 120 19.16 -5.15 6.47
N LEU A 121 18.72 -4.42 7.50
CA LEU A 121 18.93 -2.99 7.65
C LEU A 121 20.20 -2.68 8.46
N SER A 122 20.90 -1.61 8.09
CA SER A 122 21.97 -1.03 8.91
C SER A 122 21.40 -0.39 10.18
N ASP A 123 22.26 -0.10 11.16
CA ASP A 123 21.84 0.55 12.40
C ASP A 123 21.29 1.96 12.15
N GLU A 124 21.85 2.69 11.18
CA GLU A 124 21.34 4.00 10.75
C GLU A 124 19.94 3.87 10.10
N GLN A 125 19.75 2.88 9.23
CA GLN A 125 18.45 2.64 8.59
C GLN A 125 17.38 2.26 9.62
N LYS A 126 17.72 1.44 10.62
CA LYS A 126 16.83 1.11 11.74
C LYS A 126 16.45 2.33 12.56
N ALA A 127 17.38 3.27 12.76
CA ALA A 127 17.08 4.51 13.49
C ALA A 127 16.07 5.39 12.73
N ILE A 128 16.23 5.55 11.41
CA ILE A 128 15.27 6.29 10.56
C ILE A 128 13.90 5.62 10.62
N LEU A 129 13.89 4.30 10.47
CA LEU A 129 12.67 3.51 10.53
C LEU A 129 11.93 3.65 11.86
N SER A 130 12.64 3.56 12.98
CA SER A 130 12.07 3.76 14.31
C SER A 130 11.52 5.18 14.52
N SER A 131 12.16 6.20 13.93
CA SER A 131 11.63 7.57 13.91
C SER A 131 10.29 7.65 13.18
N ILE A 132 10.21 7.08 11.98
CA ILE A 132 8.99 7.00 11.17
C ILE A 132 7.87 6.28 11.94
N GLU A 133 8.17 5.15 12.57
CA GLU A 133 7.21 4.40 13.38
C GLU A 133 6.70 5.21 14.57
N THR A 134 7.58 5.98 15.20
CA THR A 134 7.22 6.85 16.33
C THR A 134 6.28 7.97 15.90
N GLN A 135 6.53 8.62 14.75
CA GLN A 135 5.65 9.64 14.19
C GLN A 135 4.26 9.06 13.91
N PHE A 136 4.19 7.90 13.25
CA PHE A 136 2.91 7.22 13.02
C PHE A 136 2.17 6.84 14.30
N ALA A 137 2.90 6.41 15.34
CA ALA A 137 2.32 6.10 16.64
C ALA A 137 1.78 7.35 17.37
N ASN A 138 2.33 8.52 17.07
CA ASN A 138 1.83 9.80 17.57
C ASN A 138 0.68 10.37 16.72
N GLY A 139 0.26 9.67 15.65
CA GLY A 139 -0.75 10.15 14.71
C GLY A 139 -0.22 11.21 13.74
N GLU A 140 1.10 11.31 13.59
CA GLU A 140 1.77 12.25 12.68
C GLU A 140 2.17 11.50 11.40
N TYR A 141 1.97 12.14 10.25
CA TYR A 141 2.45 11.59 8.99
C TYR A 141 3.94 11.94 8.84
N PRO A 142 4.84 10.97 8.65
CA PRO A 142 6.28 11.22 8.67
C PRO A 142 6.72 12.22 7.59
N ASP A 143 7.44 13.25 8.03
CA ASP A 143 7.94 14.31 7.15
C ASP A 143 8.89 13.75 6.08
N GLU A 144 9.71 12.77 6.44
CA GLU A 144 10.65 12.14 5.51
C GLU A 144 9.94 11.48 4.30
N LEU A 145 8.73 10.96 4.51
CA LEU A 145 7.92 10.39 3.42
C LEU A 145 7.30 11.49 2.54
N ILE A 146 6.95 12.63 3.12
CA ILE A 146 6.43 13.80 2.40
C ILE A 146 7.55 14.40 1.54
N GLU A 147 8.69 14.69 2.15
CA GLU A 147 9.87 15.25 1.48
C GLU A 147 10.31 14.37 0.32
N LYS A 148 10.40 13.04 0.51
CA LYS A 148 10.79 12.13 -0.57
C LYS A 148 9.78 12.13 -1.72
N ARG A 149 8.50 12.18 -1.43
CA ARG A 149 7.45 12.27 -2.46
C ARG A 149 7.53 13.60 -3.21
N LEU A 150 7.75 14.70 -2.50
CA LEU A 150 7.93 16.01 -3.10
C LEU A 150 9.17 16.06 -3.98
N GLU A 151 10.29 15.49 -3.55
CA GLU A 151 11.53 15.38 -4.34
C GLU A 151 11.28 14.68 -5.67
N ILE A 152 10.57 13.54 -5.66
CA ILE A 152 10.22 12.81 -6.88
C ILE A 152 9.36 13.67 -7.80
N LEU A 153 8.32 14.31 -7.27
CA LEU A 153 7.44 15.19 -8.07
C LEU A 153 8.20 16.40 -8.61
N SER A 154 9.09 17.00 -7.82
CA SER A 154 9.93 18.13 -8.23
C SER A 154 10.81 17.77 -9.42
N VAL A 155 11.47 16.61 -9.36
CA VAL A 155 12.33 16.12 -10.45
C VAL A 155 11.52 15.78 -11.70
N GLU A 156 10.41 15.04 -11.57
CA GLU A 156 9.62 14.56 -12.71
C GLU A 156 8.82 15.67 -13.40
N LEU A 157 8.35 16.67 -12.64
CA LEU A 157 7.51 17.75 -13.15
C LEU A 157 8.27 19.07 -13.36
N GLY A 158 9.52 19.17 -12.88
CA GLY A 158 10.30 20.40 -12.92
C GLY A 158 9.58 21.52 -12.15
N LEU A 159 9.21 21.25 -10.89
CA LEU A 159 8.47 22.20 -10.05
C LEU A 159 9.34 23.42 -9.71
N ASP A 160 8.71 24.59 -9.62
CA ASP A 160 9.34 25.75 -9.01
C ASP A 160 9.10 25.80 -7.48
N SER A 161 9.80 26.72 -6.80
CA SER A 161 9.76 26.82 -5.33
C SER A 161 8.36 27.14 -4.77
N ASP A 162 7.53 27.86 -5.52
CA ASP A 162 6.18 28.21 -5.06
C ASP A 162 5.28 26.97 -5.18
N GLN A 163 5.39 26.23 -6.29
CA GLN A 163 4.70 24.96 -6.49
C GLN A 163 5.13 23.90 -5.47
N GLU A 164 6.43 23.78 -5.17
CA GLU A 164 6.94 22.85 -4.17
C GLU A 164 6.32 23.10 -2.78
N THR A 165 6.24 24.37 -2.38
CA THR A 165 5.65 24.77 -1.09
C THR A 165 4.15 24.44 -1.02
N ALA A 166 3.42 24.71 -2.11
CA ALA A 166 2.00 24.39 -2.20
C ALA A 166 1.76 22.86 -2.14
N ILE A 167 2.52 22.09 -2.93
CA ILE A 167 2.40 20.64 -2.99
C ILE A 167 2.82 19.98 -1.67
N TYR A 168 3.84 20.48 -0.98
CA TYR A 168 4.20 20.03 0.37
C TYR A 168 3.00 20.13 1.33
N THR A 169 2.35 21.29 1.36
CA THR A 169 1.18 21.52 2.22
C THR A 169 0.02 20.58 1.89
N ILE A 170 -0.20 20.31 0.60
CA ILE A 170 -1.21 19.36 0.13
C ILE A 170 -0.88 17.93 0.60
N LEU A 171 0.38 17.52 0.49
CA LEU A 171 0.85 16.18 0.90
C LEU A 171 0.76 15.98 2.42
N ASP A 172 1.14 16.98 3.22
CA ASP A 172 1.03 16.97 4.68
C ASP A 172 -0.43 16.83 5.13
N SER A 173 -1.32 17.66 4.56
CA SER A 173 -2.75 17.59 4.84
C SER A 173 -3.35 16.23 4.46
N TYR A 174 -2.97 15.68 3.30
CA TYR A 174 -3.38 14.34 2.88
C TYR A 174 -2.91 13.26 3.86
N GLY A 175 -1.64 13.33 4.30
CA GLY A 175 -1.07 12.40 5.25
C GLY A 175 -1.84 12.37 6.57
N SER A 176 -2.13 13.55 7.12
CA SER A 176 -2.92 13.72 8.34
C SER A 176 -4.34 13.16 8.20
N GLN A 177 -5.05 13.51 7.11
CA GLN A 177 -6.40 13.01 6.83
C GLN A 177 -6.43 11.48 6.66
N LEU A 178 -5.39 10.91 6.04
CA LEU A 178 -5.28 9.47 5.85
C LEU A 178 -5.10 8.73 7.18
N LEU A 179 -4.33 9.29 8.12
CA LEU A 179 -4.15 8.72 9.46
C LEU A 179 -5.43 8.83 10.29
N GLU A 180 -6.09 9.99 10.26
CA GLU A 180 -7.38 10.16 10.92
C GLU A 180 -8.41 9.17 10.37
N LEU A 181 -8.47 8.99 9.04
CA LEU A 181 -9.37 8.04 8.42
C LEU A 181 -9.07 6.60 8.86
N ARG A 182 -7.78 6.23 8.93
CA ARG A 182 -7.34 4.90 9.39
C ARG A 182 -7.82 4.61 10.81
N ASP A 183 -7.69 5.58 11.70
CA ASP A 183 -7.97 5.38 13.12
C ASP A 183 -9.47 5.37 13.44
N ASN A 184 -10.30 5.94 12.54
CA ASN A 184 -11.74 6.11 12.75
C ASN A 184 -12.63 5.22 11.87
N SER A 185 -12.06 4.41 10.97
CA SER A 185 -12.82 3.63 9.99
C SER A 185 -12.56 2.13 10.10
N ASN A 186 -13.55 1.32 9.75
CA ASN A 186 -13.27 -0.10 9.49
C ASN A 186 -12.56 -0.29 8.13
N ALA A 187 -12.10 -1.52 7.85
CA ALA A 187 -11.33 -1.79 6.65
C ALA A 187 -12.05 -1.45 5.32
N THR A 188 -13.36 -1.67 5.25
CA THR A 188 -14.17 -1.38 4.06
C THR A 188 -14.33 0.12 3.87
N GLU A 189 -14.72 0.84 4.93
CA GLU A 189 -14.86 2.29 4.93
C GLU A 189 -13.53 2.98 4.60
N PHE A 190 -12.44 2.54 5.23
CA PHE A 190 -11.10 3.06 4.98
C PHE A 190 -10.73 2.90 3.50
N ARG A 191 -11.01 1.75 2.90
CA ARG A 191 -10.71 1.49 1.48
C ARG A 191 -11.46 2.45 0.55
N GLU A 192 -12.75 2.65 0.76
CA GLU A 192 -13.56 3.54 -0.07
C GLU A 192 -13.16 5.00 0.10
N ALA A 193 -13.05 5.45 1.36
CA ALA A 193 -12.71 6.83 1.67
C ALA A 193 -11.26 7.18 1.29
N SER A 194 -10.31 6.26 1.41
CA SER A 194 -8.92 6.50 0.97
C SER A 194 -8.79 6.64 -0.53
N HIS A 195 -9.63 5.96 -1.32
CA HIS A 195 -9.68 6.16 -2.78
C HIS A 195 -10.21 7.55 -3.14
N THR A 196 -11.27 8.00 -2.46
CA THR A 196 -11.80 9.36 -2.61
C THR A 196 -10.73 10.38 -2.24
N LEU A 197 -10.09 10.23 -1.08
CA LEU A 197 -9.02 11.10 -0.60
C LEU A 197 -7.82 11.14 -1.57
N PHE A 198 -7.47 10.01 -2.19
CA PHE A 198 -6.43 9.97 -3.22
C PHE A 198 -6.83 10.75 -4.49
N THR A 199 -8.11 10.68 -4.89
CA THR A 199 -8.63 11.44 -6.04
C THR A 199 -8.62 12.94 -5.75
N GLU A 200 -8.98 13.33 -4.52
CA GLU A 200 -8.91 14.71 -4.04
C GLU A 200 -7.46 15.22 -4.03
N LEU A 201 -6.52 14.42 -3.51
CA LEU A 201 -5.09 14.71 -3.54
C LEU A 201 -4.61 14.96 -4.99
N ALA A 202 -4.92 14.04 -5.91
CA ALA A 202 -4.49 14.17 -7.30
C ALA A 202 -5.07 15.44 -7.94
N THR A 203 -6.32 15.78 -7.64
CA THR A 203 -6.96 17.00 -8.12
C THR A 203 -6.29 18.25 -7.56
N ALA A 204 -5.99 18.27 -6.26
CA ALA A 204 -5.33 19.39 -5.59
C ALA A 204 -3.90 19.61 -6.11
N ILE A 205 -3.12 18.54 -6.32
CA ILE A 205 -1.80 18.67 -6.94
C ILE A 205 -1.95 19.23 -8.36
N SER A 206 -2.84 18.66 -9.18
CA SER A 206 -3.00 19.08 -10.58
C SER A 206 -3.43 20.54 -10.74
N SER A 207 -4.12 21.13 -9.76
CA SER A 207 -4.45 22.57 -9.78
C SER A 207 -3.26 23.51 -9.55
N GLU A 208 -2.18 23.02 -8.95
CA GLU A 208 -0.94 23.78 -8.75
C GLU A 208 0.03 23.67 -9.95
N LEU A 209 -0.29 22.81 -10.91
CA LEU A 209 0.57 22.51 -12.06
C LEU A 209 0.21 23.35 -13.29
N SER A 210 1.20 23.60 -14.15
CA SER A 210 0.95 24.07 -15.53
C SER A 210 0.20 23.00 -16.32
N ALA A 211 -0.40 23.37 -17.46
CA ALA A 211 -1.10 22.42 -18.33
C ALA A 211 -0.16 21.29 -18.82
N GLU A 212 1.10 21.62 -19.11
CA GLU A 212 2.13 20.66 -19.52
C GLU A 212 2.50 19.72 -18.35
N GLN A 213 2.75 20.28 -17.16
CA GLN A 213 3.07 19.51 -15.95
C GLN A 213 1.91 18.57 -15.55
N ALA A 214 0.67 19.05 -15.60
CA ALA A 214 -0.52 18.25 -15.31
C ALA A 214 -0.64 17.04 -16.26
N THR A 215 -0.29 17.20 -17.53
CA THR A 215 -0.28 16.09 -18.49
C THR A 215 0.77 15.02 -18.13
N ILE A 216 1.96 15.45 -17.67
CA ILE A 216 3.00 14.53 -17.20
C ILE A 216 2.51 13.83 -15.92
N PHE A 217 1.95 14.58 -14.98
CA PHE A 217 1.41 14.04 -13.73
C PHE A 217 0.29 13.01 -13.97
N ASP A 218 -0.65 13.28 -14.87
CA ASP A 218 -1.68 12.31 -15.27
C ASP A 218 -1.08 11.05 -15.90
N THR A 219 0.01 11.19 -16.66
CA THR A 219 0.73 10.04 -17.22
C THR A 219 1.38 9.22 -16.12
N LEU A 220 2.02 9.86 -15.14
CA LEU A 220 2.59 9.20 -13.95
C LEU A 220 1.50 8.42 -13.21
N LEU A 221 0.36 9.05 -12.89
CA LEU A 221 -0.78 8.42 -12.20
C LEU A 221 -1.33 7.20 -12.95
N ASN A 222 -1.38 7.24 -14.29
CA ASN A 222 -1.96 6.16 -15.09
C ASN A 222 -0.95 5.07 -15.46
N SER A 223 0.36 5.33 -15.39
CA SER A 223 1.41 4.35 -15.70
C SER A 223 1.35 3.10 -14.82
N HIS A 224 0.79 3.23 -13.61
CA HIS A 224 0.61 2.12 -12.67
C HIS A 224 -0.58 1.20 -13.05
N LYS A 225 -1.61 1.72 -13.71
CA LYS A 225 -2.81 0.94 -14.08
C LYS A 225 -2.53 -0.13 -15.15
N THR A 226 -1.52 0.07 -15.99
CA THR A 226 -1.21 -0.81 -17.14
C THR A 226 -0.29 -1.98 -16.78
N ARG A 227 0.25 -2.03 -15.54
CA ARG A 227 1.16 -3.10 -15.11
C ARG A 227 0.47 -4.42 -14.77
N ARG A 228 -0.87 -4.46 -14.69
CA ARG A 228 -1.57 -5.73 -14.46
C ARG A 228 -1.55 -6.55 -15.75
N PRO A 229 -0.84 -7.69 -15.82
CA PRO A 229 -0.92 -8.56 -16.98
C PRO A 229 -2.40 -8.96 -17.18
N PRO A 230 -2.89 -9.03 -18.43
CA PRO A 230 -4.24 -9.49 -18.69
C PRO A 230 -4.42 -10.86 -18.02
N PRO A 231 -5.57 -11.11 -17.37
CA PRO A 231 -5.81 -12.38 -16.70
C PRO A 231 -5.54 -13.52 -17.70
N PRO A 232 -4.79 -14.56 -17.31
CA PRO A 232 -4.44 -15.65 -18.21
C PRO A 232 -5.72 -16.21 -18.84
N HIS A 233 -5.81 -16.17 -20.17
CA HIS A 233 -6.87 -16.82 -20.91
C HIS A 233 -6.68 -18.33 -20.78
N HIS A 234 -7.32 -18.95 -19.79
CA HIS A 234 -7.39 -20.40 -19.68
C HIS A 234 -8.23 -20.93 -20.86
N ARG A 235 -7.59 -21.75 -21.71
CA ARG A 235 -8.24 -22.53 -22.77
C ARG A 235 -8.56 -23.92 -22.27
#